data_AF-A0A7D5P1N4-F1
#
_entry.id   AF-A0A7D5P1N4-F1
#
_cell.length_a   1.000
_cell.length_b   1.000
_cell.length_c   1.000
_cell.angle_alpha   90.00
_cell.angle_beta   90.00
_cell.angle_gamma   90.00
#
_symmetry.space_group_name_H-M   'P 1'
#
loop_
_entity.id
_entity.type
_entity.pdbx_description
1 polymer ?
#
loop_
_entity_poly.entity_id
_entity_poly.type
_entity_poly.pdbx_seq_one_letter_code
_entity_poly.pdbx_strand_id
1 'polypeptide(L)'
;MAKPAVDRSFDHPNVQFTCECGWTGLDADVEDWAVQEDRDRVVRRCPDCGDTVPEWGTLPSIEGATAIARGPLRESLAEAGYYDSE
;
A
#
# COMPACT_ATOMS: atom_id res chain seq x y z
N MET A 1 -5.93 -12.71 -16.91
CA MET A 1 -5.55 -12.02 -15.64
C MET A 1 -4.52 -10.97 -16.01
N ALA A 2 -4.76 -9.71 -15.64
CA ALA A 2 -3.82 -8.63 -15.87
C ALA A 2 -2.65 -8.77 -14.89
N LYS A 3 -1.42 -8.42 -15.27
CA LYS A 3 -0.31 -8.41 -14.31
C LYS A 3 -0.44 -7.18 -13.41
N PRO A 4 0.00 -7.23 -12.15
CA PRO A 4 0.07 -6.03 -11.32
C PRO A 4 0.96 -5.00 -12.00
N ALA A 5 0.48 -3.77 -12.09
CA ALA A 5 1.17 -2.72 -12.84
C ALA A 5 1.06 -1.37 -12.13
N VAL A 6 2.06 -0.54 -12.39
CA VAL A 6 2.17 0.85 -11.95
C VAL A 6 2.44 1.69 -13.18
N ASP A 7 1.48 2.53 -13.55
CA ASP A 7 1.56 3.40 -14.71
C ASP A 7 1.48 4.86 -14.28
N ARG A 8 2.23 5.73 -14.96
CA ARG A 8 2.09 7.17 -14.77
C ARG A 8 0.79 7.61 -15.44
N SER A 9 -0.10 8.23 -14.68
CA SER A 9 -1.21 8.95 -15.29
C SER A 9 -0.67 10.23 -15.94
N PHE A 10 -1.04 10.48 -17.19
CA PHE A 10 -0.70 11.72 -17.88
C PHE A 10 -1.79 12.80 -17.69
N ASP A 11 -2.97 12.39 -17.25
CA ASP A 11 -4.13 13.24 -16.98
C ASP A 11 -4.26 13.64 -15.51
N HIS A 12 -3.66 12.88 -14.60
CA HIS A 12 -3.66 13.15 -13.16
C HIS A 12 -2.23 13.15 -12.61
N PRO A 13 -1.93 13.92 -11.54
CA PRO A 13 -0.60 13.91 -10.91
C PRO A 13 -0.29 12.58 -10.17
N ASN A 14 -1.26 11.68 -10.12
CA ASN A 14 -1.25 10.42 -9.39
C ASN A 14 -0.76 9.25 -10.25
N VAL A 15 -0.30 8.21 -9.57
CA VAL A 15 0.10 6.96 -10.22
C VAL A 15 -1.14 6.07 -10.34
N GLN A 16 -1.31 5.39 -11.47
CA GLN A 16 -2.37 4.40 -11.65
C GLN A 16 -1.86 3.01 -11.31
N PHE A 17 -2.63 2.28 -10.53
CA PHE A 17 -2.37 0.92 -10.10
C PHE A 17 -3.35 -0.04 -10.74
N THR A 18 -2.85 -1.21 -11.13
CA THR A 18 -3.68 -2.32 -11.61
C THR A 18 -3.37 -3.57 -10.82
N CYS A 19 -4.42 -4.30 -10.40
CA CYS A 19 -4.34 -5.55 -9.66
C CYS A 19 -4.64 -6.75 -10.56
N GLU A 20 -4.19 -7.95 -10.16
CA GLU A 20 -4.54 -9.21 -10.83
C GLU A 20 -6.03 -9.52 -10.80
N CYS A 21 -6.76 -9.07 -9.77
CA CYS A 21 -8.21 -9.24 -9.66
C CYS A 21 -8.99 -8.44 -10.73
N GLY A 22 -8.32 -7.50 -11.42
CA GLY A 22 -8.92 -6.61 -12.42
C GLY A 22 -9.26 -5.22 -11.91
N TRP A 23 -9.01 -4.92 -10.62
CA TRP A 23 -9.13 -3.57 -10.10
C TRP A 23 -8.08 -2.65 -10.71
N THR A 24 -8.52 -1.44 -11.09
CA THR A 24 -7.65 -0.35 -11.53
C THR A 24 -8.11 0.94 -10.87
N GLY A 25 -7.18 1.66 -10.26
CA GLY A 25 -7.44 2.93 -9.57
C GLY A 25 -6.18 3.75 -9.39
N LEU A 26 -6.27 4.88 -8.73
CA LEU A 26 -5.14 5.75 -8.43
C LEU A 26 -4.48 5.35 -7.11
N ASP A 27 -3.25 5.83 -6.90
CA ASP A 27 -2.55 5.61 -5.63
C ASP A 27 -3.31 6.15 -4.42
N ALA A 28 -4.10 7.21 -4.61
CA ALA A 28 -4.95 7.81 -3.58
C ALA A 28 -6.15 6.93 -3.19
N ASP A 29 -6.57 6.00 -4.05
CA ASP A 29 -7.65 5.06 -3.76
C ASP A 29 -7.17 3.85 -2.92
N VAL A 30 -5.86 3.74 -2.67
CA VAL A 30 -5.29 2.65 -1.87
C VAL A 30 -5.05 3.12 -0.45
N GLU A 31 -6.01 2.78 0.40
CA GLU A 31 -6.04 3.19 1.81
C GLU A 31 -5.57 2.08 2.78
N ASP A 32 -5.38 0.84 2.32
CA ASP A 32 -4.99 -0.25 3.22
C ASP A 32 -3.56 -0.78 2.96
N TRP A 33 -2.87 -1.09 4.05
CA TRP A 33 -1.51 -1.61 4.05
C TRP A 33 -1.40 -2.89 4.89
N ALA A 34 -0.81 -3.92 4.31
CA ALA A 34 -0.39 -5.11 5.03
C ALA A 34 0.97 -4.91 5.67
N VAL A 35 1.01 -4.97 7.00
CA VAL A 35 2.26 -5.13 7.75
C VAL A 35 2.64 -6.61 7.74
N GLN A 36 3.83 -6.93 7.22
CA GLN A 36 4.36 -8.29 7.13
C GLN A 36 5.58 -8.43 8.05
N GLU A 37 5.33 -8.74 9.32
CA GLU A 37 6.34 -8.82 10.38
C GLU A 37 7.46 -9.82 10.05
N ASP A 38 7.08 -11.01 9.56
CA ASP A 38 8.00 -12.09 9.16
C ASP A 38 9.03 -11.67 8.10
N ARG A 39 8.73 -10.60 7.34
CA ARG A 39 9.57 -10.09 6.25
C ARG A 39 10.05 -8.65 6.49
N ASP A 40 9.78 -8.10 7.67
CA ASP A 40 10.02 -6.70 8.05
C ASP A 40 9.66 -5.72 6.93
N ARG A 41 8.42 -5.75 6.45
CA ARG A 41 7.99 -4.86 5.36
C ARG A 41 6.53 -4.49 5.43
N VAL A 42 6.18 -3.39 4.77
CA VAL A 42 4.80 -2.93 4.64
C VAL A 42 4.43 -2.82 3.16
N VAL A 43 3.31 -3.43 2.78
CA VAL A 43 2.90 -3.60 1.38
C VAL A 43 1.47 -3.12 1.22
N ARG A 44 1.18 -2.41 0.13
CA ARG A 44 -0.20 -2.00 -0.20
C ARG A 44 -1.11 -3.20 -0.44
N ARG A 45 -2.38 -3.08 -0.06
CA ARG A 45 -3.43 -4.05 -0.37
C ARG A 45 -4.37 -3.52 -1.44
N CYS A 46 -4.86 -4.42 -2.29
CA CYS A 46 -5.91 -4.09 -3.24
C CYS A 46 -7.22 -3.83 -2.49
N PRO A 47 -7.91 -2.70 -2.72
CA PRO A 47 -9.18 -2.41 -2.06
C PRO A 47 -10.33 -3.33 -2.51
N ASP A 48 -10.18 -4.01 -3.65
CA ASP A 48 -11.21 -4.91 -4.18
C ASP A 48 -11.04 -6.35 -3.67
N CYS A 49 -9.86 -6.96 -3.80
CA CYS A 49 -9.64 -8.35 -3.38
C CYS A 49 -8.93 -8.51 -2.03
N GLY A 50 -8.38 -7.44 -1.44
CA GLY A 50 -7.63 -7.47 -0.18
C GLY A 50 -6.22 -8.07 -0.27
N ASP A 51 -5.81 -8.59 -1.43
CA ASP A 51 -4.49 -9.16 -1.62
C ASP A 51 -3.39 -8.10 -1.54
N THR A 52 -2.23 -8.51 -1.02
CA THR A 52 -1.04 -7.65 -1.03
C THR A 52 -0.44 -7.57 -2.42
N VAL A 53 -0.12 -6.36 -2.87
CA VAL A 53 0.46 -6.12 -4.20
C VAL A 53 1.81 -5.41 -4.09
N PRO A 54 2.92 -6.16 -3.92
CA PRO A 54 4.27 -5.60 -3.77
C PRO A 54 4.71 -4.68 -4.91
N GLU A 55 4.25 -4.96 -6.13
CA GLU A 55 4.57 -4.20 -7.34
C GLU A 55 4.11 -2.75 -7.28
N TRP A 56 3.08 -2.43 -6.47
CA TRP A 56 2.63 -1.05 -6.26
C TRP A 56 3.56 -0.24 -5.36
N GLY A 57 4.63 -0.86 -4.84
CA GLY A 57 5.58 -0.26 -3.94
C GLY A 57 5.52 -0.90 -2.57
N THR A 58 6.70 -1.28 -2.08
CA THR A 58 6.90 -1.89 -0.76
C THR A 58 7.78 -0.99 0.09
N LEU A 59 7.40 -0.77 1.35
CA LEU A 59 8.27 -0.13 2.33
C LEU A 59 9.13 -1.22 2.98
N PRO A 60 10.47 -1.14 2.88
CA PRO A 60 11.38 -2.26 3.14
C PRO A 60 11.70 -2.50 4.63
N SER A 61 11.21 -1.66 5.54
CA SER A 61 11.31 -1.89 6.99
C SER A 61 10.08 -1.31 7.69
N ILE A 62 9.58 -1.97 8.73
CA ILE A 62 8.45 -1.48 9.52
C ILE A 62 8.84 -0.20 10.27
N GLU A 63 10.04 -0.16 10.84
CA GLU A 63 10.58 1.03 11.50
C GLU A 63 10.63 2.24 10.55
N GLY A 64 11.13 2.03 9.32
CA GLY A 64 11.20 3.07 8.29
C GLY A 64 9.80 3.53 7.86
N ALA A 65 8.85 2.60 7.76
CA ALA A 65 7.46 2.93 7.47
C ALA A 65 6.83 3.78 8.59
N THR A 66 7.04 3.41 9.86
CA THR A 66 6.58 4.18 11.03
C THR A 66 7.14 5.61 11.03
N ALA A 67 8.42 5.79 10.70
CA ALA A 67 9.06 7.11 10.68
C ALA A 67 8.45 8.08 9.65
N ILE A 68 7.88 7.57 8.56
CA ILE A 68 7.25 8.38 7.50
C ILE A 68 5.72 8.28 7.49
N ALA A 69 5.14 7.54 8.43
CA ALA A 69 3.74 7.17 8.39
C ALA A 69 2.82 8.39 8.46
N ARG A 70 1.88 8.46 7.52
CA ARG A 70 0.85 9.50 7.41
C ARG A 70 -0.43 8.90 6.84
N GLY A 71 -1.57 9.48 7.21
CA GLY A 71 -2.87 9.06 6.71
C GLY A 71 -3.07 7.54 6.83
N PRO A 72 -3.50 6.86 5.75
CA PRO A 72 -3.88 5.44 5.85
C PRO A 72 -2.73 4.49 6.25
N LEU A 73 -1.48 4.80 5.88
CA LEU A 73 -0.32 4.03 6.32
C LEU A 73 -0.15 4.05 7.85
N ARG A 74 -0.42 5.20 8.49
CA ARG A 74 -0.35 5.34 9.95
C ARG A 74 -1.44 4.51 10.62
N GLU A 75 -2.64 4.50 10.06
CA GLU A 75 -3.77 3.73 10.57
C GLU A 75 -3.46 2.24 10.54
N SER A 76 -3.02 1.71 9.40
CA SER A 76 -2.64 0.29 9.30
C SER A 76 -1.48 -0.11 10.22
N LEU A 77 -0.49 0.78 10.41
CA LEU A 77 0.61 0.54 11.35
C LEU A 77 0.15 0.57 12.82
N ALA A 78 -0.80 1.45 13.16
CA ALA A 78 -1.38 1.51 14.49
C ALA A 78 -2.21 0.25 14.80
N GLU A 79 -3.02 -0.20 13.85
CA GLU A 79 -3.78 -1.45 13.95
C GLU A 79 -2.87 -2.68 14.14
N ALA A 80 -1.69 -2.65 13.51
CA ALA A 80 -0.66 -3.68 13.68
C ALA A 80 0.19 -3.53 14.95
N GLY A 81 -0.02 -2.48 15.76
CA GLY A 81 0.68 -2.25 17.02
C GLY A 81 2.06 -1.58 16.90
N TYR A 82 2.39 -1.01 15.74
CA TYR A 82 3.68 -0.36 15.46
C TYR A 82 3.66 1.17 15.52
N TYR A 83 2.49 1.74 15.81
CA TYR A 83 2.32 3.18 15.91
C TYR A 83 1.41 3.51 17.09
N ASP A 84 1.96 4.21 18.09
CA ASP A 84 1.17 4.72 19.21
C ASP A 84 0.63 6.10 18.83
N SER A 85 -0.69 6.25 18.83
CA SER A 85 -1.32 7.55 18.63
C SER A 85 -1.35 8.29 19.97
N GLU A 86 -0.25 8.98 20.30
CA GLU A 86 -0.27 10.03 21.34
C GLU A 86 -1.16 11.22 20.93
#